data_AF-A0A1V9K1U2-F1
#
_entry.id   AF-A0A1V9K1U2-F1
#
_cell.length_a   1.000
_cell.length_b   1.000
_cell.length_c   1.000
_cell.angle_alpha   90.00
_cell.angle_beta   90.00
_cell.angle_gamma   90.00
#
_symmetry.space_group_name_H-M   'P 1'
#
loop_
_entity.id
_entity.type
_entity.pdbx_description
1 polymer ?
#
loop_
_entity_poly.entity_id
_entity_poly.type
_entity_poly.pdbx_seq_one_letter_code
_entity_poly.pdbx_strand_id
1 'polypeptide(L)'
;MAPIRHNHSDRPDSDPVLDAVRDCVLAVGVRRTTLTDVARRAGVSRMTLYRRWPDVRSLVGDLMTREWIDVATSAMPEPRSDGRTRTLIVDGLVAGIEAFRAHPLFRKIIDVDPELLLPYVLDRRGASQEALLGLLADALKEGHADGSVRRAPVDRQARALLLVVQSFTLSLRTMTDEDDPELTSAAFLDELRTLLERTLTP
;
A
#
# COMPACT_ATOMS: atom_id res chain seq x y z
N MET A 1 16.54 -19.51 33.47
CA MET A 1 16.63 -19.02 32.06
C MET A 1 15.25 -19.17 31.46
N ALA A 2 14.42 -18.12 31.56
CA ALA A 2 13.05 -18.11 31.05
C ALA A 2 13.05 -17.45 29.66
N PRO A 3 12.26 -17.94 28.68
CA PRO A 3 12.28 -17.39 27.34
C PRO A 3 11.52 -16.05 27.32
N ILE A 4 12.12 -15.07 26.65
CA ILE A 4 11.55 -13.75 26.39
C ILE A 4 10.36 -13.94 25.45
N ARG A 5 9.13 -13.90 26.00
CA ARG A 5 7.92 -13.71 25.20
C ARG A 5 8.02 -12.34 24.56
N HIS A 6 8.24 -12.30 23.25
CA HIS A 6 8.03 -11.09 22.47
C HIS A 6 6.53 -10.79 22.50
N ASN A 7 6.16 -9.81 23.31
CA ASN A 7 4.80 -9.35 23.45
C ASN A 7 4.45 -8.55 22.19
N HIS A 8 3.76 -9.18 21.24
CA HIS A 8 3.26 -8.53 20.01
C HIS A 8 2.15 -7.49 20.26
N SER A 9 1.88 -7.13 21.53
CA SER A 9 0.67 -6.40 21.94
C SER A 9 0.75 -4.87 21.86
N ASP A 10 1.83 -4.27 21.36
CA ASP A 10 1.99 -2.81 21.36
C ASP A 10 1.75 -2.14 20.00
N ARG A 11 1.26 -2.87 18.98
CA ARG A 11 0.65 -2.23 17.81
C ARG A 11 -0.83 -1.97 18.11
N PRO A 12 -1.31 -0.71 18.02
CA PRO A 12 -2.72 -0.36 18.24
C PRO A 12 -3.73 -1.13 17.37
N ASP A 13 -3.23 -1.87 16.36
CA ASP A 13 -4.02 -2.59 15.34
C ASP A 13 -3.60 -4.07 15.19
N SER A 14 -3.07 -4.66 16.27
CA SER A 14 -2.69 -6.08 16.35
C SER A 14 -3.94 -6.99 16.29
N ASP A 15 -4.35 -7.38 15.09
CA ASP A 15 -5.32 -8.46 14.87
C ASP A 15 -4.56 -9.79 14.62
N PRO A 16 -4.57 -10.74 15.59
CA PRO A 16 -3.83 -11.99 15.47
C PRO A 16 -4.32 -12.88 14.32
N VAL A 17 -5.57 -12.68 13.85
CA VAL A 17 -6.07 -13.38 12.67
C VAL A 17 -5.45 -12.80 11.41
N LEU A 18 -5.34 -11.47 11.29
CA LEU A 18 -4.67 -10.82 10.17
C LEU A 18 -3.18 -11.20 10.11
N ASP A 19 -2.50 -11.29 11.25
CA ASP A 19 -1.11 -11.76 11.31
C ASP A 19 -0.98 -13.23 10.90
N ALA A 20 -1.92 -14.08 11.33
CA ALA A 20 -1.94 -15.47 10.92
C ALA A 20 -2.18 -15.66 9.42
N VAL A 21 -3.10 -14.90 8.81
CA VAL A 21 -3.31 -14.97 7.36
C VAL A 21 -2.11 -14.41 6.59
N ARG A 22 -1.45 -13.36 7.10
CA ARG A 22 -0.22 -12.82 6.51
C ARG A 22 0.84 -13.91 6.39
N ASP A 23 1.09 -14.62 7.48
CA ASP A 23 2.06 -15.72 7.49
C ASP A 23 1.67 -16.86 6.52
N CYS A 24 0.39 -17.24 6.50
CA CYS A 24 -0.09 -18.27 5.57
C CYS A 24 0.11 -17.85 4.11
N VAL A 25 -0.25 -16.60 3.76
CA VAL A 25 -0.08 -16.07 2.40
C VAL A 25 1.39 -16.02 2.01
N LEU A 26 2.28 -15.56 2.90
CA LEU A 26 3.72 -15.55 2.61
C LEU A 26 4.26 -16.96 2.37
N ALA A 27 3.80 -17.94 3.15
CA ALA A 27 4.23 -19.33 3.02
C ALA A 27 3.77 -19.97 1.70
N VAL A 28 2.47 -19.92 1.39
CA VAL A 28 1.89 -20.75 0.31
C VAL A 28 1.17 -19.98 -0.79
N GLY A 29 1.08 -18.66 -0.70
CA GLY A 29 0.25 -17.82 -1.58
C GLY A 29 -1.21 -17.79 -1.15
N VAL A 30 -1.98 -16.88 -1.74
CA VAL A 30 -3.39 -16.68 -1.41
C VAL A 30 -4.23 -17.88 -1.84
N ARG A 31 -4.02 -18.39 -3.07
CA ARG A 31 -4.81 -19.49 -3.63
C ARG A 31 -4.76 -20.79 -2.80
N ARG A 32 -3.65 -21.02 -2.09
CA ARG A 32 -3.43 -22.22 -1.26
C ARG A 32 -3.72 -21.99 0.22
N THR A 33 -4.04 -20.77 0.63
CA THR A 33 -4.39 -20.45 2.00
C THR A 33 -5.85 -20.85 2.28
N THR A 34 -6.12 -21.46 3.43
CA THR A 34 -7.48 -21.81 3.86
C THR A 34 -7.85 -21.15 5.19
N LEU A 35 -9.12 -20.85 5.42
CA LEU A 35 -9.58 -20.33 6.72
C LEU A 35 -9.31 -21.31 7.87
N THR A 36 -9.21 -22.62 7.58
CA THR A 36 -8.87 -23.64 8.56
C THR A 36 -7.40 -23.53 8.98
N ASP A 37 -6.48 -23.32 8.02
CA ASP A 37 -5.07 -23.11 8.32
C ASP A 37 -4.85 -21.83 9.13
N VAL A 38 -5.54 -20.75 8.75
CA VAL A 38 -5.48 -19.47 9.48
C VAL A 38 -6.04 -19.64 10.89
N ALA A 39 -7.20 -20.27 11.07
CA ALA A 39 -7.79 -20.48 12.39
C ALA A 39 -6.86 -21.25 13.32
N ARG A 40 -6.27 -22.34 12.81
CA ARG A 40 -5.26 -23.13 13.53
C ARG A 40 -4.06 -22.29 13.94
N ARG A 41 -3.56 -21.45 13.03
CA ARG A 41 -2.39 -20.59 13.29
C ARG A 41 -2.69 -19.46 14.27
N ALA A 42 -3.86 -18.83 14.16
CA ALA A 42 -4.32 -17.76 15.04
C ALA A 42 -4.77 -18.28 16.42
N GLY A 43 -4.88 -19.60 16.63
CA GLY A 43 -5.37 -20.18 17.87
C GLY A 43 -6.86 -19.93 18.14
N VAL A 44 -7.65 -19.69 17.09
CA VAL A 44 -9.09 -19.41 17.20
C VAL A 44 -9.93 -20.52 16.57
N SER A 45 -11.21 -20.62 16.97
CA SER A 45 -12.13 -21.57 16.34
C SER A 45 -12.45 -21.17 14.90
N ARG A 46 -12.72 -22.15 14.03
CA ARG A 46 -13.22 -21.87 12.66
C ARG A 46 -14.49 -21.02 12.69
N MET A 47 -15.40 -21.28 13.63
CA MET A 47 -16.66 -20.54 13.77
C MET A 47 -16.43 -19.05 14.05
N THR A 48 -15.41 -18.73 14.85
CA THR A 48 -14.99 -17.34 15.12
C THR A 48 -14.59 -16.64 13.82
N LEU A 49 -13.86 -17.33 12.95
CA LEU A 49 -13.32 -16.79 11.71
C LEU A 49 -14.41 -16.64 10.64
N TYR A 50 -15.22 -17.69 10.42
CA TYR A 50 -16.34 -17.68 9.46
C TYR A 50 -17.40 -16.63 9.77
N ARG A 51 -17.59 -16.24 11.05
CA ARG A 51 -18.53 -15.17 11.43
C ARG A 51 -18.12 -13.80 10.91
N ARG A 52 -16.81 -13.53 10.82
CA ARG A 52 -16.28 -12.24 10.35
C ARG A 52 -15.90 -12.27 8.86
N TRP A 53 -15.39 -13.40 8.39
CA TRP A 53 -14.96 -13.58 7.00
C TRP A 53 -15.62 -14.82 6.39
N PRO A 54 -16.57 -14.64 5.45
CA PRO A 54 -17.23 -15.78 4.81
C PRO A 54 -16.26 -16.64 3.98
N ASP A 55 -15.17 -16.05 3.48
CA ASP A 55 -14.16 -16.73 2.68
C ASP A 55 -12.74 -16.15 2.88
N VAL A 56 -11.72 -16.86 2.40
CA VAL A 56 -10.31 -16.43 2.48
C VAL A 56 -10.06 -15.12 1.74
N ARG A 57 -10.79 -14.84 0.64
CA ARG A 57 -10.58 -13.62 -0.14
C ARG A 57 -11.01 -12.38 0.63
N SER A 58 -12.11 -12.45 1.36
CA SER A 58 -12.55 -11.37 2.25
C SER A 58 -11.53 -11.08 3.36
N LEU A 59 -11.00 -12.14 3.98
CA LEU A 59 -9.94 -12.02 4.99
C LEU A 59 -8.65 -11.43 4.43
N VAL A 60 -8.24 -11.88 3.24
CA VAL A 60 -7.06 -11.33 2.56
C VAL A 60 -7.30 -9.88 2.13
N GLY A 61 -8.52 -9.50 1.75
CA GLY A 61 -8.88 -8.11 1.46
C GLY A 61 -8.67 -7.17 2.65
N ASP A 62 -9.08 -7.60 3.84
CA ASP A 62 -8.85 -6.86 5.08
C ASP A 62 -7.36 -6.79 5.44
N LEU A 63 -6.63 -7.91 5.31
CA LEU A 63 -5.17 -7.94 5.47
C LEU A 63 -4.50 -6.92 4.53
N MET A 64 -4.85 -6.94 3.25
CA MET A 64 -4.28 -6.02 2.26
C MET A 64 -4.59 -4.57 2.63
N THR A 65 -5.81 -4.28 3.07
CA THR A 65 -6.20 -2.93 3.48
C THR A 65 -5.35 -2.44 4.64
N ARG A 66 -5.15 -3.26 5.68
CA ARG A 66 -4.25 -2.95 6.80
C ARG A 66 -2.83 -2.67 6.32
N GLU A 67 -2.25 -3.61 5.57
CA GLU A 67 -0.82 -3.52 5.18
C GLU A 67 -0.55 -2.34 4.23
N TRP A 68 -1.48 -2.02 3.32
CA TRP A 68 -1.31 -0.90 2.38
C TRP A 68 -1.50 0.46 3.04
N ILE A 69 -2.40 0.58 4.01
CA ILE A 69 -2.53 1.80 4.82
C ILE A 69 -1.28 1.98 5.69
N ASP A 70 -0.79 0.91 6.32
CA ASP A 70 0.44 0.95 7.11
C ASP A 70 1.65 1.38 6.28
N VAL A 71 1.81 0.83 5.07
CA VAL A 71 2.87 1.24 4.13
C VAL A 71 2.75 2.71 3.76
N ALA A 72 1.55 3.17 3.38
CA ALA A 72 1.36 4.54 2.94
C ALA A 72 1.58 5.55 4.06
N THR A 73 1.08 5.27 5.26
CA THR A 73 1.23 6.17 6.41
C THR A 73 2.67 6.19 6.94
N SER A 74 3.34 5.04 6.98
CA SER A 74 4.74 4.94 7.43
C SER A 74 5.74 5.55 6.44
N ALA A 75 5.37 5.67 5.16
CA ALA A 75 6.22 6.29 4.14
C ALA A 75 6.14 7.82 4.12
N MET A 76 5.15 8.42 4.81
CA MET A 76 5.02 9.87 4.85
C MET A 76 6.18 10.49 5.65
N PRO A 77 6.91 11.45 5.09
CA PRO A 77 7.96 12.13 5.82
C PRO A 77 7.37 13.01 6.93
N GLU A 78 8.13 13.18 8.01
CA GLU A 78 7.79 14.12 9.07
C GLU A 78 7.64 15.54 8.51
N PRO A 79 6.58 16.27 8.88
CA PRO A 79 6.41 17.65 8.48
C PRO A 79 7.63 18.49 8.90
N ARG A 80 8.28 19.12 7.92
CA ARG A 80 9.37 20.07 8.19
C ARG A 80 8.77 21.45 8.42
N SER A 81 9.32 22.21 9.37
CA SER A 81 8.84 23.55 9.71
C SER A 81 8.88 24.55 8.54
N ASP A 82 9.68 24.28 7.52
CA ASP A 82 9.84 25.05 6.29
C ASP A 82 9.29 24.33 5.04
N GLY A 83 8.75 23.11 5.20
CA GLY A 83 8.32 22.25 4.11
C GLY A 83 6.95 22.67 3.59
N ARG A 84 6.85 22.87 2.27
CA ARG A 84 5.56 23.02 1.59
C ARG A 84 4.83 21.68 1.55
N THR A 85 3.51 21.67 1.73
CA THR A 85 2.70 20.43 1.70
C THR A 85 2.90 19.66 0.39
N ARG A 86 3.04 20.36 -0.74
CA ARG A 86 3.39 19.73 -2.02
C ARG A 86 4.62 18.81 -1.94
N THR A 87 5.69 19.26 -1.30
CA THR A 87 6.92 18.48 -1.17
C THR A 87 6.68 17.22 -0.34
N LEU A 88 5.92 17.31 0.75
CA LEU A 88 5.54 16.15 1.55
C LEU A 88 4.71 15.13 0.74
N ILE A 89 3.79 15.59 -0.10
CA ILE A 89 3.02 14.73 -1.01
C ILE A 89 3.96 14.02 -1.99
N VAL A 90 4.86 14.76 -2.66
CA VAL A 90 5.78 14.19 -3.65
C VAL A 90 6.71 13.16 -3.00
N ASP A 91 7.35 13.53 -1.90
CA ASP A 91 8.27 12.67 -1.16
C ASP A 91 7.57 11.41 -0.64
N GLY A 92 6.40 11.57 0.00
CA GLY A 92 5.62 10.47 0.55
C GLY A 92 5.12 9.51 -0.53
N LEU A 93 4.75 9.99 -1.72
CA LEU A 93 4.33 9.12 -2.82
C LEU A 93 5.49 8.33 -3.43
N VAL A 94 6.66 8.95 -3.61
CA VAL A 94 7.84 8.26 -4.11
C VAL A 94 8.31 7.21 -3.10
N ALA A 95 8.46 7.59 -1.82
CA ALA A 95 8.83 6.66 -0.75
C ALA A 95 7.78 5.55 -0.57
N GLY A 96 6.49 5.88 -0.71
CA GLY A 96 5.40 4.93 -0.64
C GLY A 96 5.48 3.86 -1.74
N ILE A 97 5.81 4.24 -2.98
CA ILE A 97 6.00 3.29 -4.09
C ILE A 97 7.18 2.36 -3.80
N GLU A 98 8.31 2.90 -3.33
CA GLU A 98 9.48 2.10 -2.96
C GLU A 98 9.14 1.09 -1.86
N ALA A 99 8.50 1.55 -0.78
CA ALA A 99 8.08 0.72 0.34
C ALA A 99 7.08 -0.36 -0.09
N PHE A 100 6.11 -0.02 -0.93
CA PHE A 100 5.12 -0.97 -1.46
C PHE A 100 5.77 -2.05 -2.32
N ARG A 101 6.68 -1.66 -3.22
CA ARG A 101 7.43 -2.60 -4.08
C ARG A 101 8.42 -3.46 -3.28
N ALA A 102 8.88 -2.95 -2.14
CA ALA A 102 9.69 -3.72 -1.19
C ALA A 102 8.87 -4.68 -0.32
N HIS A 103 7.55 -4.49 -0.24
CA HIS A 103 6.71 -5.21 0.70
C HIS A 103 6.60 -6.72 0.37
N PRO A 104 6.84 -7.63 1.35
CA PRO A 104 6.83 -9.08 1.09
C PRO A 104 5.51 -9.61 0.54
N LEU A 105 4.36 -9.11 1.02
CA LEU A 105 3.06 -9.53 0.49
C LEU A 105 2.86 -9.06 -0.95
N PHE A 106 3.34 -7.87 -1.30
CA PHE A 106 3.17 -7.35 -2.65
C PHE A 106 3.96 -8.20 -3.64
N ARG A 107 5.24 -8.46 -3.33
CA ARG A 107 6.10 -9.37 -4.10
C ARG A 107 5.47 -10.75 -4.23
N LYS A 108 4.99 -11.32 -3.11
CA LYS A 108 4.31 -12.63 -3.12
C LYS A 108 3.10 -12.65 -4.06
N ILE A 109 2.26 -11.62 -4.03
CA ILE A 109 1.09 -11.53 -4.91
C ILE A 109 1.51 -11.41 -6.37
N ILE A 110 2.46 -10.53 -6.70
CA ILE A 110 2.93 -10.35 -8.07
C ILE A 110 3.55 -11.64 -8.64
N ASP A 111 4.33 -12.37 -7.83
CA ASP A 111 5.06 -13.54 -8.30
C ASP A 111 4.22 -14.83 -8.32
N VAL A 112 3.18 -14.94 -7.48
CA VAL A 112 2.42 -16.20 -7.27
C VAL A 112 0.94 -16.09 -7.63
N ASP A 113 0.31 -14.94 -7.37
CA ASP A 113 -1.13 -14.75 -7.50
C ASP A 113 -1.51 -13.42 -8.20
N PRO A 114 -0.88 -13.02 -9.34
CA PRO A 114 -1.01 -11.68 -9.92
C PRO A 114 -2.44 -11.33 -10.36
N GLU A 115 -3.26 -12.32 -10.70
CA GLU A 115 -4.65 -12.14 -11.13
C GLU A 115 -5.55 -11.59 -10.02
N LEU A 116 -5.09 -11.62 -8.76
CA LEU A 116 -5.78 -10.97 -7.64
C LEU A 116 -5.78 -9.44 -7.76
N LEU A 117 -4.85 -8.86 -8.51
CA LEU A 117 -4.76 -7.42 -8.72
C LEU A 117 -5.65 -6.93 -9.87
N LEU A 118 -5.97 -7.79 -10.84
CA LEU A 118 -6.71 -7.41 -12.05
C LEU A 118 -8.02 -6.66 -11.78
N PRO A 119 -8.88 -7.08 -10.82
CA PRO A 119 -10.10 -6.34 -10.53
C PRO A 119 -9.84 -4.89 -10.10
N TYR A 120 -8.73 -4.63 -9.40
CA TYR A 120 -8.37 -3.31 -8.87
C TYR A 120 -7.68 -2.40 -9.89
N VAL A 121 -7.31 -2.97 -11.04
CA VAL A 121 -6.72 -2.24 -12.17
C VAL A 121 -7.80 -1.94 -13.22
N LEU A 122 -8.72 -2.88 -13.46
CA LEU A 122 -9.60 -2.84 -14.63
C LEU A 122 -11.09 -2.69 -14.35
N ASP A 123 -11.57 -3.10 -13.16
CA ASP A 123 -13.01 -3.27 -12.92
C ASP A 123 -13.54 -2.34 -11.82
N ARG A 124 -12.89 -2.32 -10.65
CA ARG A 124 -13.41 -1.62 -9.46
C ARG A 124 -12.31 -1.10 -8.54
N ARG A 125 -12.66 -0.16 -7.67
CA ARG A 125 -11.78 0.23 -6.55
C ARG A 125 -11.99 -0.66 -5.34
N GLY A 126 -10.92 -0.99 -4.64
CA GLY A 126 -10.93 -1.72 -3.37
C GLY A 126 -10.88 -0.79 -2.14
N ALA A 127 -11.09 -1.36 -0.95
CA ALA A 127 -11.08 -0.61 0.32
C ALA A 127 -9.75 0.13 0.55
N SER A 128 -8.62 -0.49 0.21
CA SER A 128 -7.30 0.17 0.27
C SER A 128 -7.22 1.39 -0.65
N GLN A 129 -7.68 1.30 -1.91
CA GLN A 129 -7.67 2.43 -2.83
C GLN A 129 -8.61 3.56 -2.36
N GLU A 130 -9.77 3.24 -1.79
CA GLU A 130 -10.65 4.25 -1.20
C GLU A 130 -9.99 4.95 0.00
N ALA A 131 -9.32 4.20 0.88
CA ALA A 131 -8.60 4.77 2.01
C ALA A 131 -7.44 5.68 1.56
N LEU A 132 -6.63 5.23 0.58
CA LEU A 132 -5.54 6.02 0.01
C LEU A 132 -6.04 7.30 -0.68
N LEU A 133 -7.21 7.25 -1.34
CA LEU A 133 -7.83 8.44 -1.93
C LEU A 133 -8.27 9.43 -0.85
N GLY A 134 -8.74 8.96 0.31
CA GLY A 134 -9.01 9.82 1.46
C GLY A 134 -7.76 10.56 1.93
N LEU A 135 -6.67 9.84 2.16
CA LEU A 135 -5.38 10.41 2.56
C LEU A 135 -4.85 11.44 1.53
N LEU A 136 -4.89 11.08 0.25
CA LEU A 136 -4.51 11.98 -0.84
C LEU A 136 -5.38 13.23 -0.88
N ALA A 137 -6.70 13.09 -0.71
CA ALA A 137 -7.62 14.21 -0.74
C ALA A 137 -7.36 15.19 0.40
N ASP A 138 -7.04 14.69 1.59
CA ASP A 138 -6.76 15.54 2.75
C ASP A 138 -5.44 16.30 2.59
N ALA A 139 -4.37 15.62 2.16
CA ALA A 139 -3.09 16.28 1.86
C ALA A 139 -3.23 17.32 0.74
N LEU A 140 -4.04 17.05 -0.29
CA LEU A 140 -4.32 18.01 -1.36
C LEU A 140 -5.08 19.24 -0.86
N LYS A 141 -6.04 19.09 0.07
CA LYS A 141 -6.75 20.24 0.67
C LYS A 141 -5.77 21.12 1.46
N GLU A 142 -4.86 20.51 2.20
CA GLU A 142 -3.79 21.22 2.92
C GLU A 142 -2.87 21.97 1.95
N GLY A 143 -2.40 21.31 0.88
CA GLY A 143 -1.59 21.94 -0.15
C GLY A 143 -2.30 23.02 -0.96
N HIS A 144 -3.63 22.92 -1.07
CA HIS A 144 -4.44 24.01 -1.61
C HIS A 144 -4.48 25.20 -0.63
N ALA A 145 -4.67 24.94 0.66
CA ALA A 145 -4.77 25.95 1.70
C ALA A 145 -3.46 26.73 1.90
N ASP A 146 -2.31 26.06 1.86
CA ASP A 146 -0.99 26.70 1.96
C ASP A 146 -0.50 27.30 0.62
N GLY A 147 -1.24 27.08 -0.48
CA GLY A 147 -0.93 27.59 -1.82
C GLY A 147 0.22 26.87 -2.51
N SER A 148 0.75 25.78 -1.96
CA SER A 148 1.83 25.01 -2.56
C SER A 148 1.38 24.09 -3.70
N VAL A 149 0.08 23.74 -3.74
CA VAL A 149 -0.53 22.89 -4.76
C VAL A 149 -1.55 23.67 -5.59
N ARG A 150 -1.53 23.48 -6.91
CA ARG A 150 -2.49 24.09 -7.84
C ARG A 150 -3.93 23.77 -7.49
N ARG A 151 -4.82 24.75 -7.71
CA ARG A 151 -6.26 24.60 -7.47
C ARG A 151 -6.91 23.74 -8.56
N ALA A 152 -7.64 22.71 -8.12
CA ALA A 152 -8.48 21.86 -8.94
C ALA A 152 -9.52 21.15 -8.05
N PRO A 153 -10.56 20.52 -8.62
CA PRO A 153 -11.41 19.61 -7.86
C PRO A 153 -10.57 18.51 -7.21
N VAL A 154 -10.59 18.44 -5.88
CA VAL A 154 -9.72 17.58 -5.06
C VAL A 154 -9.86 16.12 -5.47
N ASP A 155 -11.09 15.61 -5.62
CA ASP A 155 -11.35 14.22 -5.99
C ASP A 155 -10.71 13.83 -7.32
N ARG A 156 -10.74 14.74 -8.30
CA ARG A 156 -10.13 14.52 -9.62
C ARG A 156 -8.60 14.49 -9.49
N GLN A 157 -8.03 15.38 -8.70
CA GLN A 157 -6.59 15.46 -8.49
C GLN A 157 -6.07 14.23 -7.72
N ALA A 158 -6.77 13.79 -6.67
CA ALA A 158 -6.45 12.58 -5.91
C ALA A 158 -6.50 11.32 -6.79
N ARG A 159 -7.55 11.17 -7.60
CA ARG A 159 -7.68 10.02 -8.52
C ARG A 159 -6.59 10.02 -9.60
N ALA A 160 -6.23 11.18 -10.13
CA ALA A 160 -5.14 11.29 -11.08
C ALA A 160 -3.79 10.88 -10.46
N LEU A 161 -3.51 11.33 -9.23
CA LEU A 161 -2.31 10.93 -8.49
C LEU A 161 -2.30 9.42 -8.24
N LEU A 162 -3.42 8.84 -7.79
CA LEU A 162 -3.51 7.40 -7.56
C LEU A 162 -3.23 6.61 -8.84
N LEU A 163 -3.76 7.03 -10.00
CA LEU A 163 -3.52 6.37 -11.28
C LEU A 163 -2.03 6.37 -11.65
N VAL A 164 -1.35 7.50 -11.46
CA VAL A 164 0.10 7.61 -11.71
C VAL A 164 0.90 6.73 -10.74
N VAL A 165 0.63 6.82 -9.44
CA VAL A 165 1.35 6.05 -8.42
C VAL A 165 1.14 4.55 -8.62
N GLN A 166 -0.08 4.14 -8.94
CA GLN A 166 -0.43 2.75 -9.22
C GLN A 166 0.30 2.20 -10.45
N SER A 167 0.46 3.00 -11.53
CA SER A 167 1.18 2.53 -12.72
C SER A 167 2.67 2.30 -12.43
N PHE A 168 3.32 3.19 -11.69
CA PHE A 168 4.70 2.99 -11.24
C PHE A 168 4.83 1.82 -10.25
N THR A 169 3.86 1.64 -9.36
CA THR A 169 3.87 0.52 -8.41
C THR A 169 3.85 -0.83 -9.13
N LEU A 170 2.93 -0.99 -10.10
CA LEU A 170 2.67 -2.27 -10.77
C LEU A 170 3.60 -2.54 -11.95
N SER A 171 3.90 -1.52 -12.76
CA SER A 171 4.53 -1.72 -14.07
C SER A 171 6.01 -1.32 -14.13
N LEU A 172 6.55 -0.63 -13.11
CA LEU A 172 7.95 -0.15 -13.17
C LEU A 172 8.96 -1.28 -13.44
N ARG A 173 8.73 -2.49 -12.90
CA ARG A 173 9.63 -3.63 -13.11
C ARG A 173 9.80 -3.98 -14.61
N THR A 174 8.79 -3.76 -15.43
CA THR A 174 8.84 -4.08 -16.86
C THR A 174 9.52 -3.01 -17.69
N MET A 175 9.78 -1.83 -17.10
CA MET A 175 10.39 -0.68 -17.77
C MET A 175 11.89 -0.58 -17.52
N THR A 176 12.45 -1.38 -16.60
CA THR A 176 13.86 -1.38 -16.26
C THR A 176 14.67 -2.39 -17.08
N ASP A 177 15.94 -2.07 -17.34
CA ASP A 177 16.92 -2.96 -17.96
C ASP A 177 18.08 -3.21 -16.97
N GLU A 178 18.56 -4.45 -16.87
CA GLU A 178 19.65 -4.81 -15.95
C GLU A 178 21.02 -4.32 -16.46
N ASP A 179 21.18 -4.18 -17.78
CA ASP A 179 22.44 -3.81 -18.42
C ASP A 179 22.54 -2.30 -18.75
N ASP A 180 21.47 -1.53 -18.51
CA ASP A 180 21.42 -0.09 -18.77
C ASP A 180 21.35 0.73 -17.47
N PRO A 181 22.39 1.50 -17.12
CA PRO A 181 22.41 2.32 -15.91
C PRO A 181 21.40 3.48 -15.92
N GLU A 182 20.87 3.86 -17.09
CA GLU A 182 19.84 4.90 -17.21
C GLU A 182 18.41 4.34 -17.01
N LEU A 183 18.20 3.03 -17.22
CA LEU A 183 16.89 2.38 -17.09
C LEU A 183 16.72 1.65 -15.76
N THR A 184 17.06 2.30 -14.66
CA THR A 184 16.93 1.74 -13.30
C THR A 184 15.63 2.16 -12.62
N SER A 185 15.19 1.39 -11.61
CA SER A 185 14.02 1.78 -10.81
C SER A 185 14.20 3.16 -10.16
N ALA A 186 15.42 3.51 -9.73
CA ALA A 186 15.73 4.81 -9.14
C ALA A 186 15.57 5.95 -10.16
N ALA A 187 16.11 5.79 -11.37
CA ALA A 187 15.98 6.78 -12.44
C ALA A 187 14.51 7.08 -12.80
N PHE A 188 13.68 6.04 -12.90
CA PHE A 188 12.25 6.24 -13.13
C PHE A 188 11.51 6.89 -11.95
N LEU A 189 11.93 6.64 -10.71
CA LEU A 189 11.35 7.31 -9.54
C LEU A 189 11.74 8.79 -9.46
N ASP A 190 12.94 9.16 -9.95
CA ASP A 190 13.33 10.57 -10.14
C ASP A 190 12.51 11.25 -11.24
N GLU A 191 12.20 10.55 -12.34
CA GLU A 191 11.26 11.03 -13.34
C GLU A 191 9.84 11.20 -12.79
N LEU A 192 9.36 10.23 -11.99
CA LEU A 192 8.08 10.34 -11.30
C LEU A 192 8.03 11.58 -10.40
N ARG A 193 9.07 11.82 -9.61
CA ARG A 193 9.19 13.02 -8.77
C ARG A 193 9.02 14.29 -9.59
N THR A 194 9.70 14.38 -10.73
CA THR A 194 9.59 15.51 -11.66
C THR A 194 8.16 15.67 -12.20
N LEU A 195 7.52 14.57 -12.60
CA LEU A 195 6.13 14.57 -13.08
C LEU A 195 5.15 15.04 -12.00
N LEU A 196 5.31 14.56 -10.75
CA LEU A 196 4.46 14.94 -9.62
C LEU A 196 4.63 16.42 -9.26
N GLU A 197 5.87 16.91 -9.13
CA GLU A 197 6.17 18.33 -8.86
C GLU A 197 5.53 19.25 -9.89
N ARG A 198 5.70 18.94 -11.18
CA ARG A 198 5.11 19.72 -12.29
C ARG A 198 3.59 19.66 -12.26
N THR A 199 3.02 18.48 -12.00
CA THR A 199 1.57 18.29 -11.96
C THR A 199 0.92 19.00 -10.77
N LEU A 200 1.65 19.22 -9.68
CA LEU A 200 1.12 19.85 -8.46
C LEU A 200 1.44 21.33 -8.35
N THR A 201 2.43 21.85 -9.08
CA THR A 201 2.82 23.28 -9.02
C THR A 201 1.64 24.20 -9.44
N PRO A 202 1.34 25.26 -8.65
CA PRO A 202 0.30 26.26 -8.91
C PRO A 202 0.34 26.90 -10.30
#